data_AF-A0A932NQZ5-F1
#
_entry.id   AF-A0A932NQZ5-F1
#
_cell.length_a   1.000
_cell.length_b   1.000
_cell.length_c   1.000
_cell.angle_alpha   90.00
_cell.angle_beta   90.00
_cell.angle_gamma   90.00
#
_symmetry.space_group_name_H-M   'P 1'
#
loop_
_entity.id
_entity.type
_entity.pdbx_description
1 polymer ?
#
loop_
_entity_poly.entity_id
_entity_poly.type
_entity_poly.pdbx_seq_one_letter_code
_entity_poly.pdbx_strand_id
1 'polypeptide(L)' 'MLALLQFAVFVSGAVLLGLEIVGSRVLAPYFGGSIFVWGSLISTFLAGLTIGYY' A
#
# COMPACT_ATOMS: atom_id res chain seq x y z
N MET A 1 -6.35 19.46 -17.57
CA MET A 1 -5.30 18.43 -17.62
C MET A 1 -4.70 18.16 -16.24
N LEU A 2 -4.10 19.15 -15.58
CA LEU A 2 -3.45 18.97 -14.27
C LEU A 2 -4.40 18.45 -13.16
N ALA A 3 -5.62 18.99 -13.07
CA ALA A 3 -6.60 18.55 -12.07
C ALA A 3 -6.97 17.06 -12.19
N LEU A 4 -7.05 16.52 -13.40
CA LEU A 4 -7.33 15.10 -13.64
C LEU A 4 -6.15 14.22 -13.18
N LEU A 5 -4.92 14.66 -13.44
CA LEU A 5 -3.69 13.98 -13.01
C LEU A 5 -3.56 13.98 -11.48
N GLN A 6 -3.82 15.11 -10.83
CA GLN A 6 -3.83 15.21 -9.37
C GLN A 6 -4.90 14.30 -8.75
N PHE A 7 -6.10 14.26 -9.34
CA PHE A 7 -7.17 13.37 -8.91
C PHE A 7 -6.80 11.89 -9.09
N ALA A 8 -6.18 11.52 -10.23
CA ALA A 8 -5.72 10.16 -10.47
C ALA A 8 -4.65 9.72 -9.47
N VAL A 9 -3.66 10.57 -9.17
CA VAL A 9 -2.63 10.28 -8.16
C VAL A 9 -3.24 10.16 -6.76
N PHE A 10 -4.19 11.03 -6.42
CA PHE A 10 -4.91 10.95 -5.15
C PHE A 10 -5.69 9.64 -5.00
N VAL A 11 -6.46 9.24 -6.03
CA VAL A 11 -7.21 7.98 -6.03
C VAL A 11 -6.27 6.78 -5.97
N SER A 12 -5.17 6.79 -6.74
CA SER A 12 -4.15 5.73 -6.69
C SER A 12 -3.56 5.59 -5.28
N GLY A 13 -3.24 6.70 -4.62
CA GLY A 13 -2.78 6.70 -3.23
C GLY A 13 -3.84 6.17 -2.25
N ALA A 14 -5.10 6.58 -2.41
CA ALA A 14 -6.20 6.08 -1.59
C ALA A 14 -6.41 4.57 -1.74
N VAL A 15 -6.31 4.04 -2.96
CA VAL A 15 -6.40 2.61 -3.25
C VAL A 15 -5.20 1.85 -2.64
N LEU A 16 -3.98 2.39 -2.73
CA LEU A 16 -2.79 1.77 -2.14
C LEU A 16 -2.91 1.63 -0.62
N LEU A 17 -3.33 2.69 0.07
CA LEU A 17 -3.55 2.66 1.52
C LEU A 17 -4.70 1.70 1.90
N GLY A 18 -5.76 1.67 1.10
CA GLY A 18 -6.85 0.70 1.29
C GLY A 18 -6.38 -0.74 1.15
N LEU A 19 -5.57 -1.03 0.13
CA LEU A 19 -4.94 -2.33 -0.08
C LEU A 19 -4.01 -2.73 1.06
N GLU A 20 -3.27 -1.78 1.62
CA GLU A 20 -2.38 -2.02 2.75
C GLU A 20 -3.15 -2.47 4.00
N ILE A 21 -4.28 -1.80 4.29
CA ILE A 21 -5.17 -2.18 5.39
C ILE A 21 -5.81 -3.55 5.14
N VAL A 22 -6.34 -3.80 3.94
CA VAL A 22 -6.94 -5.10 3.59
C VAL A 22 -5.89 -6.22 3.65
N GLY A 23 -4.70 -5.97 3.10
CA GLY A 23 -3.57 -6.91 3.14
C GLY A 23 -3.21 -7.30 4.56
N SER A 24 -3.19 -6.34 5.49
CA SER A 24 -2.92 -6.63 6.91
C SER A 24 -3.94 -7.60 7.52
N ARG A 25 -5.20 -7.54 7.08
CA ARG A 25 -6.28 -8.42 7.55
C ARG A 25 -6.26 -9.79 6.89
N VAL A 26 -5.88 -9.86 5.62
CA VAL A 26 -5.68 -11.12 4.90
C VAL A 26 -4.48 -11.89 5.48
N LEU A 27 -3.42 -11.20 5.89
CA LEU A 27 -2.22 -11.81 6.45
C LEU A 27 -2.35 -12.14 7.95
N ALA A 28 -3.23 -11.47 8.68
CA ALA A 28 -3.47 -11.70 10.11
C ALA A 28 -3.69 -13.17 10.51
N PRO A 29 -4.50 -13.99 9.82
CA PRO A 29 -4.68 -15.41 10.18
C PRO A 29 -3.46 -16.29 9.91
N TYR A 30 -2.57 -15.91 8.99
CA TYR A 30 -1.40 -16.71 8.61
C TYR A 30 -0.14 -16.35 9.41
N PHE A 31 0.07 -15.06 9.66
CA PHE A 31 1.29 -14.52 10.25
C PHE A 31 1.07 -13.82 11.60
N GLY A 32 -0.19 -13.65 12.01
CA GLY A 32 -0.56 -12.89 13.21
C GLY A 32 -0.54 -11.38 13.01
N GLY A 33 -0.97 -10.64 14.04
CA GLY A 33 -1.03 -9.17 14.06
C GLY A 33 0.21 -8.49 14.65
N SER A 34 1.41 -9.04 14.44
CA SER A 34 2.65 -8.51 15.01
C SER A 34 3.16 -7.28 14.24
N ILE A 35 3.91 -6.40 14.93
CA ILE A 35 4.55 -5.21 14.34
C ILE A 35 5.48 -5.61 13.17
N PHE A 36 6.11 -6.78 13.25
CA PHE A 36 6.96 -7.29 12.17
C PHE A 36 6.18 -7.59 10.88
N VAL A 37 4.96 -8.12 10.99
CA VAL A 37 4.11 -8.44 9.82
C VAL A 37 3.59 -7.15 9.19
N TRP A 38 3.20 -6.18 10.02
CA TRP A 38 2.77 -4.88 9.50
C TRP A 38 3.93 -4.11 8.85
N GLY A 39 5.11 -4.12 9.48
CA GLY A 39 6.32 -3.51 8.94
C GLY A 39 6.80 -4.14 7.63
N SER A 40 6.72 -5.46 7.49
CA SER A 40 7.06 -6.14 6.23
C SER A 40 6.05 -5.86 5.11
N LEU A 41 4.80 -5.63 5.47
CA LEU A 41 3.74 -5.25 4.54
C LEU A 41 4.03 -3.85 3.98
N ILE A 42 4.26 -2.85 4.85
CA ILE A 42 4.64 -1.49 4.45
C ILE A 42 5.89 -1.53 3.54
N SER A 43 6.94 -2.25 3.95
CA SER A 43 8.18 -2.30 3.18
C SER A 43 8.00 -2.90 1.78
N THR A 44 7.10 -3.88 1.63
CA THR A 44 6.74 -4.47 0.33
C THR A 44 6.07 -3.45 -0.59
N PHE A 45 5.11 -2.67 -0.08
CA PHE A 45 4.45 -1.61 -0.85
C PHE A 45 5.45 -0.50 -1.24
N LEU A 46 6.29 -0.05 -0.31
CA LEU A 46 7.32 0.97 -0.58
C LEU A 46 8.38 0.49 -1.58
N ALA A 47 8.77 -0.79 -1.52
CA ALA A 47 9.69 -1.38 -2.50
C ALA A 47 9.07 -1.39 -3.91
N GLY A 48 7.80 -1.78 -4.02
CA GLY A 48 7.06 -1.72 -5.28
C GLY A 48 6.95 -0.29 -5.83
N LEU A 49 6.69 0.70 -4.96
CA LEU A 49 6.63 2.11 -5.37
C LEU A 49 7.98 2.63 -5.86
N THR A 50 9.08 2.25 -5.20
CA THR A 50 10.43 2.62 -5.65
C THR A 50 10.76 2.05 -7.03
N ILE A 51 10.32 0.82 -7.30
CA ILE A 51 10.50 0.18 -8.62
C ILE A 51 9.60 0.83 -9.68
N GLY A 52 8.43 1.36 -9.34
CA GLY A 52 7.53 1.99 -10.30
C GLY A 52 7.84 3.46 -10.62
N TYR A 53 8.85 4.05 -9.97
CA TYR A 53 9.10 5.50 -10.00
C TYR A 53 10.01 5.90 -11.17
N TYR A 54 9.44 5.98 -12.39
CA TYR A 54 10.06 6.54 -13.61
C TYR A 54 9.00 7.28 -14.42
#